data_AF-A0A534BZV4-F1
#
_entry.id   AF-A0A534BZV4-F1
#
_cell.length_a   1.000
_cell.length_b   1.000
_cell.length_c   1.000
_cell.angle_alpha   90.00
_cell.angle_beta   90.00
_cell.angle_gamma   90.00
#
_symmetry.space_group_name_H-M   'P 1'
#
loop_
_entity.id
_entity.type
_entity.pdbx_description
1 polymer ?
#
loop_
_entity_poly.entity_id
_entity_poly.type
_entity_poly.pdbx_seq_one_letter_code
_entity_poly.pdbx_strand_id
1 'polypeptide(L)' 'MAWYRAQPIAAFGDRTAEALVKEGKAAVVREYLDFLAQGNFA' A
#
# COMPACT_ATOMS: atom_id res chain seq x y z
N MET A 1 -6.05 2.02 -11.81
CA MET A 1 -6.06 3.19 -10.90
C MET A 1 -7.07 3.09 -9.74
N ALA A 2 -7.95 2.07 -9.65
CA ALA A 2 -8.98 2.02 -8.59
C ALA A 2 -8.47 1.47 -7.24
N TRP A 3 -7.53 0.51 -7.25
CA TRP A 3 -7.00 -0.13 -6.04
C TRP A 3 -6.44 0.87 -5.03
N TYR A 4 -5.64 1.84 -5.49
CA TYR A 4 -4.95 2.84 -4.66
C TYR A 4 -5.87 3.64 -3.71
N ARG A 5 -7.14 3.84 -4.10
CA ARG A 5 -8.13 4.58 -3.31
C ARG A 5 -9.30 3.72 -2.80
N ALA A 6 -9.51 2.53 -3.37
CA ALA A 6 -10.66 1.69 -3.09
C ALA A 6 -10.32 0.46 -2.23
N GLN A 7 -9.04 0.14 -2.08
CA GLN A 7 -8.60 -1.05 -1.34
C GLN A 7 -7.90 -0.60 -0.06
N PRO A 8 -8.56 -0.77 1.10
CA PRO A 8 -7.93 -0.53 2.39
C PRO A 8 -6.81 -1.54 2.60
N ILE A 9 -5.66 -1.07 3.07
CA ILE A 9 -4.53 -1.94 3.36
C ILE A 9 -4.63 -2.32 4.84
N ALA A 10 -4.99 -3.57 5.11
CA ALA A 10 -5.14 -4.09 6.48
C ALA A 10 -3.87 -3.89 7.33
N ALA A 11 -2.68 -3.99 6.71
CA ALA A 11 -1.39 -3.75 7.37
C ALA A 11 -1.20 -2.30 7.88
N PHE A 12 -2.02 -1.35 7.41
CA PHE A 12 -1.96 0.06 7.79
C PHE A 12 -3.24 0.54 8.50
N GLY A 13 -3.98 -0.37 9.14
CA GLY A 13 -5.19 -0.05 9.91
C GLY A 13 -6.32 0.45 9.02
N ASP A 14 -6.59 -0.30 7.94
CA ASP A 14 -7.63 -0.01 6.95
C ASP A 14 -7.46 1.30 6.19
N ARG A 15 -6.27 1.91 6.24
CA ARG A 15 -5.97 3.08 5.43
C ARG A 15 -5.71 2.71 3.99
N THR A 16 -6.20 3.54 3.08
CA THR A 16 -5.90 3.41 1.65
C THR A 16 -4.48 3.90 1.35
N ALA A 17 -3.92 3.42 0.25
CA ALA A 17 -2.62 3.89 -0.22
C ALA A 17 -2.61 5.42 -0.44
N GLU A 18 -3.74 6.00 -0.90
CA GLU A 18 -3.89 7.45 -1.02
C GLU A 18 -3.73 8.20 0.30
N ALA A 19 -4.37 7.72 1.37
CA ALA A 19 -4.27 8.35 2.69
C ALA A 19 -2.83 8.33 3.19
N LEU A 20 -2.13 7.19 3.02
CA LEU A 20 -0.74 7.03 3.44
C LEU A 20 0.21 7.94 2.67
N VAL A 21 0.02 8.10 1.36
CA VAL A 21 0.83 9.03 0.54
C VAL A 21 0.56 10.48 0.92
N LYS A 22 -0.70 10.85 1.19
CA LYS A 22 -1.07 12.20 1.67
C LYS A 22 -0.45 12.52 3.04
N GLU A 23 -0.27 11.51 3.91
CA GLU A 23 0.44 11.64 5.18
C GLU A 23 1.98 11.66 5.02
N GLY A 24 2.50 11.62 3.79
CA GLY A 24 3.95 11.59 3.52
C GLY A 24 4.59 10.20 3.66
N LYS A 25 3.80 9.15 3.88
CA LYS A 25 4.27 7.76 4.05
C LYS A 25 4.33 7.00 2.71
N ALA A 26 4.64 7.69 1.62
CA ALA A 26 4.69 7.10 0.29
C ALA A 26 5.74 6.00 0.14
N ALA A 27 6.88 6.14 0.84
CA ALA A 27 7.93 5.12 0.88
C ALA A 27 7.42 3.80 1.47
N VAL A 28 6.61 3.87 2.53
CA VAL A 28 6.04 2.68 3.19
C VAL A 28 5.04 1.95 2.28
N VAL A 29 4.24 2.69 1.52
CA VAL A 29 3.35 2.10 0.50
C VAL A 29 4.17 1.41 -0.59
N ARG A 30 5.27 2.02 -1.02
CA ARG A 30 6.17 1.44 -2.04
C ARG A 30 6.83 0.16 -1.55
N GLU A 31 7.36 0.15 -0.33
CA GLU A 31 7.94 -1.03 0.34
C GLU A 31 6.90 -2.14 0.49
N TYR A 32 5.67 -1.81 0.89
CA TYR A 32 4.59 -2.80 0.99
C TYR A 32 4.24 -3.42 -0.37
N LEU A 33 4.21 -2.61 -1.43
CA LEU A 33 4.00 -3.11 -2.80
C LEU A 33 5.17 -3.97 -3.28
N ASP A 34 6.41 -3.59 -2.95
CA ASP A 34 7.61 -4.36 -3.25
C ASP A 34 7.59 -5.70 -2.52
N PHE A 35 7.22 -5.71 -1.24
CA PHE A 35 7.02 -6.92 -0.45
C PHE A 35 5.92 -7.82 -1.02
N LEU A 36 4.80 -7.25 -1.48
CA LEU A 36 3.76 -8.02 -2.18
C LEU A 36 4.26 -8.59 -3.51
N ALA A 37 5.08 -7.85 -4.25
CA ALA A 37 5.68 -8.30 -5.50
C ALA A 37 6.74 -9.39 -5.27
N GLN A 38 7.54 -9.29 -4.20
CA GLN A 38 8.48 -10.31 -3.74
C GLN A 38 7.77 -11.54 -3.15
N GLY A 39 6.62 -11.33 -2.49
CA GLY A 39 5.78 -12.38 -1.89
C GLY A 39 5.06 -13.26 -2.92
N ASN A 40 5.16 -12.93 -4.21
CA ASN A 40 4.83 -13.87 -5.27
C ASN A 40 5.97 -14.87 -5.42
N PHE A 41 5.92 -15.92 -4.58
CA PHE A 41 6.71 -17.13 -4.67
C PHE A 41 6.87 -17.56 -6.14
N ALA A 42 8.13 -17.62 -6.58
CA ALA A 42 8.56 -18.48 -7.66
C ALA A 42 8.45 -19.96 -7.24
#